data_AF-A0A7J0FH67-F1
#
_entry.id   AF-A0A7J0FH67-F1
#
_cell.length_a   1.000
_cell.length_b   1.000
_cell.length_c   1.000
_cell.angle_alpha   90.00
_cell.angle_beta   90.00
_cell.angle_gamma   90.00
#
_symmetry.space_group_name_H-M   'P 1'
#
loop_
_entity.id
_entity.type
_entity.pdbx_description
1 polymer ?
#
loop_
_entity_poly.entity_id
_entity_poly.type
_entity_poly.pdbx_seq_one_letter_code
_entity_poly.pdbx_strand_id
1 'polypeptide(L)'
;MAKSCESECNKLHESRERPGQLAQILVRKSPIERREIREKYMAMYGEDLSNLLQKSTRSEAGVLSSVGGALWLWMLEPIEFDAVVAREALDQHSSETNYRALVEMFVGRKSSHVVMIKQAYLKRFRRQLDQDIGCIEPPHPFKKVAQEWELWGI
;
A
#
# COMPACT_ATOMS: atom_id res chain seq x y z
N MET A 1 13.92 11.58 -25.45
CA MET A 1 13.18 10.89 -24.36
C MET A 1 11.72 11.33 -24.25
N ALA A 2 11.39 12.63 -24.22
CA ALA A 2 10.02 13.14 -24.06
C ALA A 2 8.94 12.52 -25.01
N LYS A 3 9.25 12.34 -26.30
CA LYS A 3 8.33 11.71 -27.27
C LYS A 3 7.96 10.25 -26.94
N SER A 4 8.85 9.52 -26.26
CA SER A 4 8.57 8.14 -25.82
C SER A 4 7.57 8.14 -24.67
N CYS A 5 7.77 9.03 -23.69
CA CYS A 5 6.93 9.12 -22.50
C CYS A 5 5.48 9.52 -22.84
N GLU A 6 5.28 10.43 -23.80
CA GLU A 6 3.95 10.82 -24.27
C GLU A 6 3.19 9.65 -24.93
N SER A 7 3.87 8.89 -25.79
CA SER A 7 3.28 7.69 -26.39
C SER A 7 2.91 6.66 -25.34
N GLU A 8 3.71 6.51 -24.30
CA GLU A 8 3.43 5.59 -23.18
C GLU A 8 2.25 6.05 -22.33
N CYS A 9 2.15 7.35 -22.03
CA CYS A 9 1.01 7.92 -21.31
C CYS A 9 -0.29 7.72 -22.09
N ASN A 10 -0.28 7.88 -23.42
CA ASN A 10 -1.44 7.60 -24.27
C ASN A 10 -1.85 6.13 -24.21
N LYS A 11 -0.90 5.20 -24.35
CA LYS A 11 -1.17 3.76 -24.23
C LYS A 11 -1.74 3.40 -22.86
N LEU A 12 -1.19 3.97 -21.78
CA LEU A 12 -1.73 3.78 -20.43
C LEU A 12 -3.16 4.29 -20.30
N HIS A 13 -3.47 5.45 -20.88
CA HIS A 13 -4.80 6.04 -20.84
C HIS A 13 -5.83 5.24 -21.66
N GLU A 14 -5.44 4.70 -22.81
CA GLU A 14 -6.26 3.81 -23.64
C GLU A 14 -6.50 2.45 -22.98
N SER A 15 -5.50 1.91 -22.28
CA SER A 15 -5.56 0.61 -21.60
C SER A 15 -6.06 0.69 -20.14
N ARG A 16 -6.61 1.83 -19.69
CA ARG A 16 -6.96 2.08 -18.27
C ARG A 16 -7.92 1.06 -17.64
N GLU A 17 -8.75 0.40 -18.45
CA GLU A 17 -9.72 -0.62 -18.00
C GLU A 17 -9.13 -2.05 -18.05
N ARG A 18 -7.89 -2.21 -18.54
CA ARG A 18 -7.25 -3.51 -18.77
C ARG A 18 -5.97 -3.63 -17.94
N PRO A 19 -6.05 -4.08 -16.67
CA PRO A 19 -4.90 -4.10 -15.76
C PRO A 19 -3.73 -4.97 -16.27
N GLY A 20 -4.01 -6.03 -17.04
CA GLY A 20 -2.95 -6.84 -17.66
C GLY A 20 -2.10 -6.08 -18.68
N GLN A 21 -2.70 -5.14 -19.44
CA GLN A 21 -1.96 -4.30 -20.39
C GLN A 21 -1.18 -3.20 -19.66
N LEU A 22 -1.78 -2.60 -18.62
CA LEU A 22 -1.08 -1.66 -17.74
C LEU A 22 0.15 -2.31 -17.12
N ALA A 23 0.05 -3.58 -16.71
CA ALA A 23 1.18 -4.32 -16.14
C ALA A 23 2.33 -4.49 -17.12
N GLN A 24 2.04 -4.87 -18.37
CA GLN A 24 3.07 -5.05 -19.40
C GLN A 24 3.85 -3.77 -19.69
N ILE A 25 3.20 -2.61 -19.58
CA ILE A 25 3.82 -1.30 -19.78
C ILE A 25 4.67 -0.93 -18.55
N LEU A 26 4.10 -1.03 -17.35
CA LEU A 26 4.72 -0.51 -16.11
C LEU A 26 5.79 -1.44 -15.51
N VAL A 27 5.70 -2.75 -15.70
CA VAL A 27 6.64 -3.72 -15.07
C VAL A 27 8.08 -3.55 -15.56
N ARG A 28 8.26 -2.99 -16.76
CA ARG A 28 9.58 -2.77 -17.38
C ARG A 28 10.21 -1.45 -16.96
N LYS A 29 9.55 -0.65 -16.12
CA LYS A 29 9.94 0.72 -15.80
C LYS A 29 10.72 0.79 -14.49
N SER A 30 11.85 1.47 -14.54
CA SER A 30 12.63 1.84 -13.37
C SER A 30 11.84 2.80 -12.46
N PRO A 31 12.23 2.95 -11.19
CA PRO A 31 11.60 3.93 -10.29
C PRO A 31 11.59 5.36 -10.86
N ILE A 32 12.67 5.77 -11.54
CA ILE A 32 12.79 7.11 -12.14
C ILE A 32 11.80 7.26 -13.29
N GLU A 33 11.76 6.30 -14.23
CA GLU A 33 10.82 6.34 -15.34
C GLU A 33 9.35 6.32 -14.89
N ARG A 34 9.03 5.56 -13.81
CA ARG A 34 7.69 5.54 -13.25
C ARG A 34 7.27 6.92 -12.72
N ARG A 35 8.19 7.63 -12.07
CA ARG A 35 7.95 9.00 -11.60
C ARG A 35 7.72 9.95 -12.77
N GLU A 36 8.59 9.91 -13.78
CA GLU A 36 8.44 10.73 -14.99
C GLU A 36 7.11 10.46 -15.71
N ILE A 37 6.72 9.19 -15.84
CA ILE A 37 5.43 8.79 -16.44
C ILE A 37 4.27 9.33 -15.59
N ARG A 38 4.33 9.23 -14.26
CA ARG A 38 3.27 9.73 -13.37
C ARG A 38 3.10 11.25 -13.48
N GLU A 39 4.21 11.99 -13.48
CA GLU A 39 4.22 13.45 -13.63
C GLU A 39 3.68 13.88 -15.00
N LYS A 40 4.12 13.20 -16.06
CA LYS A 40 3.68 13.48 -17.43
C LYS A 40 2.20 13.12 -17.63
N TYR A 41 1.75 11.99 -17.08
CA TYR A 41 0.36 11.57 -17.13
C TYR A 41 -0.55 12.59 -16.44
N MET A 42 -0.14 13.08 -15.27
CA MET A 42 -0.85 14.17 -14.57
C MET A 42 -0.90 15.45 -15.42
N ALA A 43 0.20 15.83 -16.06
CA ALA A 43 0.24 17.01 -16.91
C ALA A 43 -0.64 16.89 -18.17
N MET A 44 -0.80 15.68 -18.71
CA MET A 44 -1.60 15.43 -19.92
C MET A 44 -3.10 15.26 -19.65
N TYR A 45 -3.46 14.57 -18.57
CA TYR A 45 -4.83 14.12 -18.31
C TYR A 45 -5.46 14.75 -17.06
N GLY A 46 -4.69 15.48 -16.24
CA GLY A 46 -5.19 16.10 -15.01
C GLY A 46 -5.54 15.11 -13.89
N GLU A 47 -5.17 13.84 -14.04
CA GLU A 47 -5.40 12.77 -13.06
C GLU A 47 -4.08 12.10 -12.67
N ASP A 48 -3.91 11.79 -11.38
CA ASP A 48 -2.75 11.02 -10.94
C ASP A 48 -2.88 9.55 -11.36
N LEU A 49 -1.86 9.03 -12.04
CA LEU A 49 -1.85 7.63 -12.52
C LEU A 49 -2.06 6.61 -11.39
N SER A 50 -1.62 6.90 -10.17
CA SER A 50 -1.82 6.02 -9.01
C SER A 50 -3.29 5.98 -8.60
N ASN A 51 -4.02 7.10 -8.72
CA ASN A 51 -5.46 7.12 -8.45
C ASN A 51 -6.23 6.30 -9.49
N LEU A 52 -5.82 6.36 -10.75
CA LEU A 52 -6.37 5.51 -11.82
C LEU A 52 -6.17 4.02 -11.51
N LEU A 53 -4.93 3.64 -11.15
CA LEU A 53 -4.62 2.26 -10.77
C LEU A 53 -5.41 1.85 -9.52
N GLN A 54 -5.54 2.73 -8.52
CA GLN A 54 -6.33 2.48 -7.32
C GLN A 54 -7.81 2.22 -7.63
N LYS A 55 -8.41 2.91 -8.61
CA LYS A 55 -9.79 2.64 -9.03
C LYS A 55 -9.95 1.24 -9.62
N SER A 56 -8.94 0.75 -10.34
CA SER A 56 -8.93 -0.60 -10.91
C SER A 56 -8.77 -1.73 -9.87
N THR A 57 -8.48 -1.40 -8.60
CA THR A 57 -8.25 -2.37 -7.51
C THR A 57 -9.52 -2.75 -6.75
N ARG A 58 -10.70 -2.26 -7.16
CA ARG A 58 -11.99 -2.52 -6.48
C ARG A 58 -12.50 -3.96 -6.69
N SER A 59 -11.61 -4.93 -6.49
CA SER A 59 -11.94 -6.35 -6.37
C SER A 59 -12.16 -6.67 -4.88
N GLU A 60 -13.05 -7.61 -4.59
CA GLU A 60 -13.36 -8.07 -3.22
C GLU A 60 -12.18 -8.82 -2.56
N ALA A 61 -11.27 -9.36 -3.38
CA ALA A 61 -10.02 -9.92 -2.90
C ALA A 61 -8.99 -8.78 -2.80
N GLY A 62 -8.54 -8.48 -1.57
CA GLY A 62 -7.68 -7.37 -1.12
C GLY A 62 -6.63 -6.79 -2.07
N VAL A 63 -6.00 -5.68 -1.67
CA VAL A 63 -5.16 -4.86 -2.58
C VAL A 63 -4.04 -5.67 -3.26
N LEU A 64 -3.44 -6.63 -2.58
CA LEU A 64 -2.36 -7.46 -3.14
C LEU A 64 -2.83 -8.57 -4.07
N SER A 65 -4.13 -8.90 -4.08
CA SER A 65 -4.68 -10.04 -4.83
C SER A 65 -5.08 -9.70 -6.26
N SER A 66 -5.09 -8.42 -6.63
CA SER A 66 -5.42 -7.97 -7.99
C SER A 66 -4.20 -7.39 -8.71
N VAL A 67 -4.11 -7.60 -10.03
CA VAL A 67 -3.05 -6.98 -10.86
C VAL A 67 -3.07 -5.46 -10.74
N GLY A 68 -4.27 -4.86 -10.73
CA GLY A 68 -4.43 -3.42 -10.53
C GLY A 68 -3.85 -2.96 -9.18
N GLY A 69 -4.09 -3.72 -8.11
CA GLY A 69 -3.60 -3.36 -6.78
C GLY A 69 -2.10 -3.56 -6.61
N ALA A 70 -1.53 -4.61 -7.20
CA ALA A 70 -0.08 -4.77 -7.29
C ALA A 70 0.58 -3.60 -8.05
N LEU A 71 0.01 -3.17 -9.17
CA LEU A 71 0.50 -2.01 -9.92
C LEU A 71 0.33 -0.71 -9.16
N TRP A 72 -0.80 -0.53 -8.47
CA TRP A 72 -1.02 0.64 -7.65
C TRP A 72 0.04 0.75 -6.54
N LEU A 73 0.26 -0.33 -5.80
CA LEU A 73 1.30 -0.43 -4.78
C LEU A 73 2.70 -0.20 -5.37
N TRP A 74 2.97 -0.70 -6.57
CA TRP A 74 4.22 -0.46 -7.28
C TRP A 74 4.46 1.03 -7.50
N MET A 75 3.43 1.82 -7.79
CA MET A 75 3.57 3.27 -8.04
C MET A 75 3.75 4.12 -6.77
N LEU A 76 3.61 3.54 -5.57
CA LEU A 76 3.81 4.24 -4.32
C LEU A 76 5.30 4.42 -3.99
N GLU A 77 5.62 5.52 -3.31
CA GLU A 77 6.93 5.66 -2.69
C GLU A 77 7.07 4.62 -1.54
N PRO A 78 8.28 4.14 -1.21
CA PRO A 78 8.46 3.03 -0.27
C PRO A 78 7.77 3.21 1.09
N ILE A 79 7.79 4.44 1.62
CA ILE A 79 7.16 4.79 2.90
C ILE A 79 5.63 4.74 2.81
N GLU A 80 5.06 5.16 1.68
CA GLU A 80 3.61 5.11 1.45
C GLU A 80 3.14 3.66 1.26
N PHE A 81 3.94 2.85 0.54
CA PHE A 81 3.72 1.42 0.39
C PHE A 81 3.67 0.72 1.75
N ASP A 82 4.68 0.94 2.62
CA ASP A 82 4.72 0.33 3.95
C ASP A 82 3.50 0.74 4.80
N ALA A 83 3.06 1.99 4.71
CA ALA A 83 1.85 2.43 5.41
C ALA A 83 0.60 1.68 4.93
N VAL A 84 0.48 1.42 3.62
CA VAL A 84 -0.64 0.63 3.07
C VAL A 84 -0.55 -0.83 3.50
N VAL A 85 0.62 -1.45 3.44
CA VAL A 85 0.82 -2.83 3.90
C VAL A 85 0.49 -2.97 5.38
N ALA A 86 0.90 -2.01 6.21
CA ALA A 86 0.53 -1.98 7.62
C ALA A 86 -0.99 -1.90 7.80
N ARG A 87 -1.70 -1.09 6.99
CA ARG A 87 -3.16 -0.97 7.09
C ARG A 87 -3.85 -2.27 6.71
N GLU A 88 -3.41 -2.91 5.64
CA GLU A 88 -3.97 -4.19 5.18
C GLU A 88 -3.72 -5.29 6.23
N ALA A 89 -2.52 -5.34 6.81
CA ALA A 89 -2.18 -6.32 7.83
C ALA A 89 -2.98 -6.15 9.13
N LEU A 90 -3.43 -4.92 9.41
CA LEU A 90 -4.25 -4.54 10.56
C LEU A 90 -5.75 -4.51 10.23
N ASP A 91 -6.16 -4.91 9.02
CA ASP A 91 -7.54 -4.73 8.62
C ASP A 91 -8.49 -5.61 9.43
N GLN A 92 -9.35 -4.96 10.21
CA GLN A 92 -10.29 -5.58 11.14
C GLN A 92 -11.44 -6.30 10.44
N HIS A 93 -11.61 -6.07 9.13
CA HIS A 93 -12.57 -6.81 8.31
C HIS A 93 -12.07 -8.22 7.94
N SER A 94 -10.77 -8.48 8.07
CA SER A 94 -10.21 -9.82 7.98
C SER A 94 -10.29 -10.51 9.34
N SER A 95 -10.57 -11.82 9.37
CA SER A 95 -10.71 -12.58 10.62
C SER A 95 -9.43 -12.67 11.44
N GLU A 96 -8.27 -12.37 10.84
CA GLU A 96 -6.95 -12.53 11.45
C GLU A 96 -5.99 -11.42 11.02
N THR A 97 -5.35 -10.79 12.00
CA THR A 97 -4.24 -9.84 11.77
C THR A 97 -3.04 -10.56 11.15
N ASN A 98 -2.46 -9.98 10.09
CA ASN A 98 -1.27 -10.53 9.46
C ASN A 98 0.01 -10.06 10.16
N TYR A 99 0.30 -10.67 11.32
CA TYR A 99 1.49 -10.37 12.12
C TYR A 99 2.80 -10.53 11.35
N ARG A 100 2.87 -11.51 10.44
CA ARG A 100 4.07 -11.77 9.64
C ARG A 100 4.44 -10.57 8.78
N ALA A 101 3.47 -9.99 8.08
CA ALA A 101 3.71 -8.80 7.25
C ALA A 101 4.20 -7.60 8.08
N LEU A 102 3.62 -7.39 9.26
CA LEU A 102 4.05 -6.32 10.17
C LEU A 102 5.49 -6.53 10.65
N VAL A 103 5.84 -7.74 11.07
CA VAL A 103 7.19 -8.08 11.54
C VAL A 103 8.22 -7.91 10.41
N GLU A 104 7.96 -8.47 9.23
CA GLU A 104 8.86 -8.36 8.07
C GLU A 104 9.08 -6.89 7.66
N MET A 105 8.01 -6.08 7.68
CA MET A 105 8.08 -4.64 7.44
C MET A 105 8.95 -3.95 8.49
N PHE A 106 8.69 -4.12 9.79
CA PHE A 106 9.42 -3.38 10.84
C PHE A 106 10.89 -3.80 10.97
N VAL A 107 11.20 -5.10 10.86
CA VAL A 107 12.58 -5.60 10.96
C VAL A 107 13.44 -5.13 9.78
N GLY A 108 12.84 -4.93 8.60
CA GLY A 108 13.53 -4.43 7.42
C GLY A 108 13.74 -2.91 7.34
N ARG A 109 13.30 -2.14 8.34
CA ARG A 109 13.29 -0.66 8.28
C ARG A 109 14.11 -0.02 9.38
N LYS A 110 14.81 1.06 9.02
CA LYS A 110 15.51 1.92 9.98
C LYS A 110 14.49 2.66 10.85
N SER A 111 14.86 2.97 12.08
CA SER A 111 13.99 3.73 13.01
C SER A 111 13.51 5.06 12.43
N SER A 112 14.35 5.75 11.65
CA SER A 112 13.94 6.97 10.94
C SER A 112 12.85 6.73 9.90
N HIS A 113 12.91 5.62 9.15
CA HIS A 113 11.85 5.24 8.22
C HIS A 113 10.56 4.89 8.96
N VAL A 114 10.64 4.22 10.12
CA VAL A 114 9.45 3.91 10.93
C VAL A 114 8.70 5.18 11.33
N VAL A 115 9.40 6.25 11.70
CA VAL A 115 8.76 7.56 11.96
C VAL A 115 8.05 8.10 10.73
N MET A 116 8.68 8.01 9.55
CA MET A 116 8.08 8.45 8.29
C MET A 116 6.86 7.59 7.91
N ILE A 117 6.90 6.28 8.15
CA ILE A 117 5.78 5.36 7.91
C ILE A 117 4.59 5.77 8.77
N LYS A 118 4.80 6.06 10.07
CA LYS A 118 3.74 6.54 10.97
C LYS A 118 3.10 7.84 10.45
N GLN A 119 3.91 8.78 9.98
CA GLN A 119 3.41 10.03 9.39
C GLN A 119 2.61 9.80 8.10
N ALA A 120 3.10 8.94 7.21
CA ALA A 120 2.40 8.57 5.97
C ALA A 120 1.08 7.86 6.27
N TYR A 121 1.07 6.95 7.24
CA TYR A 121 -0.11 6.25 7.73
C TYR A 121 -1.17 7.23 8.25
N LEU A 122 -0.77 8.15 9.14
CA LEU A 122 -1.66 9.18 9.67
C LEU A 122 -2.23 10.08 8.58
N LYS A 123 -1.37 10.55 7.65
CA LYS A 123 -1.79 11.39 6.53
C LYS A 123 -2.82 10.68 5.66
N ARG A 124 -2.61 9.39 5.39
CA ARG A 124 -3.42 8.60 4.45
C ARG A 124 -4.73 8.10 5.05
N PHE A 125 -4.67 7.50 6.23
CA PHE A 125 -5.81 6.80 6.84
C PHE A 125 -6.51 7.61 7.93
N ARG A 126 -5.93 8.75 8.34
CA ARG A 126 -6.42 9.58 9.46
C ARG A 126 -6.50 8.79 10.78
N ARG A 127 -5.60 7.82 10.94
CA ARG A 127 -5.47 6.95 12.12
C ARG A 127 -4.01 6.90 12.57
N GLN A 128 -3.78 6.64 13.84
CA GLN A 128 -2.42 6.46 14.37
C GLN A 128 -2.03 4.98 14.26
N LEU A 129 -0.89 4.70 13.63
CA LEU A 129 -0.42 3.31 13.45
C LEU A 129 -0.22 2.60 14.81
N ASP A 130 0.37 3.30 15.78
CA ASP A 130 0.60 2.73 17.12
C ASP A 130 -0.72 2.40 17.84
N GLN A 131 -1.77 3.22 17.63
CA GLN A 131 -3.10 2.96 18.20
C GLN A 131 -3.76 1.76 17.55
N ASP A 132 -3.68 1.65 16.21
CA ASP A 132 -4.23 0.50 15.50
C ASP A 132 -3.51 -0.79 15.88
N ILE A 133 -2.20 -0.74 16.18
CA ILE A 133 -1.44 -1.88 16.71
C ILE A 133 -1.87 -2.22 18.14
N GLY A 134 -2.10 -1.22 19.00
CA GLY A 134 -2.55 -1.43 20.38
C GLY A 134 -3.96 -2.02 20.49
N CYS A 135 -4.81 -1.81 19.48
CA CYS A 135 -6.15 -2.38 19.42
C CYS A 135 -6.20 -3.81 18.84
N ILE A 136 -5.07 -4.37 18.41
CA ILE A 136 -5.03 -5.76 17.93
C ILE A 136 -5.29 -6.68 19.11
N GLU A 137 -6.29 -7.56 18.98
CA GLU A 137 -6.49 -8.61 19.96
C GLU A 137 -5.30 -9.58 19.92
N PRO A 138 -4.62 -9.82 21.04
CA PRO A 138 -3.40 -10.64 21.05
C PRO A 138 -3.67 -12.02 20.45
N PRO A 139 -2.66 -12.72 19.89
CA PRO A 139 -2.84 -14.08 19.40
C PRO A 139 -3.34 -15.00 20.53
N HIS A 140 -4.13 -16.03 20.23
CA HIS A 140 -4.77 -16.92 21.23
C HIS A 140 -3.85 -17.37 22.40
N PRO A 141 -2.56 -17.73 22.19
CA PRO A 141 -1.65 -18.05 23.29
C PRO A 141 -1.45 -16.89 24.29
N PHE A 142 -1.45 -15.65 23.80
CA PHE A 142 -1.28 -14.44 24.58
C PHE A 142 -2.59 -13.86 25.09
N LYS A 143 -3.74 -14.17 24.46
CA LYS A 143 -5.08 -13.80 24.99
C LYS A 143 -5.29 -14.38 26.39
N LYS A 144 -4.93 -15.66 26.58
CA LYS A 144 -5.11 -16.33 27.87
C LYS A 144 -4.27 -15.68 28.96
N VAL A 145 -3.02 -15.32 28.65
CA VAL A 145 -2.11 -14.62 29.57
C VAL A 145 -2.63 -13.22 29.89
N ALA A 146 -3.12 -12.48 28.90
CA ALA A 146 -3.69 -11.15 29.10
C ALA A 146 -4.96 -11.18 29.97
N GLN A 147 -5.87 -12.12 29.72
CA GLN A 147 -7.06 -12.34 30.54
C GLN A 147 -6.70 -12.74 31.97
N GLU A 148 -5.69 -13.59 32.14
CA GLU A 148 -5.17 -13.92 33.47
C GLU A 148 -4.67 -12.64 34.15
N TRP A 149 -3.85 -11.81 33.52
CA TRP A 149 -3.35 -10.56 34.12
C TRP A 149 -4.46 -9.57 34.50
N GLU A 150 -5.50 -9.43 33.69
CA GLU A 150 -6.69 -8.63 34.03
C GLU A 150 -7.46 -9.21 35.23
N LEU A 151 -7.55 -10.54 35.35
CA LEU A 151 -8.14 -11.22 36.51
C LEU A 151 -7.30 -11.03 37.79
N TRP A 152 -5.98 -10.90 37.67
CA TRP A 152 -5.07 -10.66 38.79
C TRP A 152 -4.88 -9.16 39.12
N GLY A 153 -5.47 -8.24 38.35
CA GLY A 153 -5.44 -6.80 38.60
C GLY A 153 -4.03 -6.19 38.57
N ILE A 154 -3.14 -6.75 37.74
CA ILE A 154 -1.75 -6.26 37.54
C ILE A 154 -1.72 -5.29 36.36
#